data_AF-A0A1Y1R3S0-F1
#
_entry.id   AF-A0A1Y1R3S0-F1
#
_cell.length_a   1.000
_cell.length_b   1.000
_cell.length_c   1.000
_cell.angle_alpha   90.00
_cell.angle_beta   90.00
_cell.angle_gamma   90.00
#
_symmetry.space_group_name_H-M   'P 1'
#
loop_
_entity.id
_entity.type
_entity.pdbx_description
1 polymer ?
#
loop_
_entity_poly.entity_id
_entity_poly.type
_entity_poly.pdbx_seq_one_letter_code
_entity_poly.pdbx_strand_id
1 'polypeptide(L)'
;MGSYIPNPNALVLSVQGGYGAPAAANVVLDVPSADAAQTFVSGTVSLNGEPADKEIVVVSYRVQQRQGQLPERTIIASGQSGTDGSFEIDLNGFGEPVLVLAIDEYGDTWQPNTRYITSDVVHPTTGRFAGFVYECLEEGISGSSEPEWWVDNGSTNTGLVGTAVFKARPFYQTIVHGPLLPAVRNSSGDG
;
A
#
# COMPACT_ATOMS: atom_id res chain seq x y z
N MET A 1 9.24 32.25 35.27
CA MET A 1 8.44 32.97 34.26
C MET A 1 9.17 32.81 32.94
N GLY A 2 8.68 32.23 31.84
CA GLY A 2 7.40 31.57 31.53
C GLY A 2 7.36 31.26 30.02
N SER A 3 7.04 29.99 29.69
CA SER A 3 6.42 29.40 28.47
C SER A 3 6.98 29.61 27.05
N TYR A 4 7.24 28.49 26.37
CA TYR A 4 6.64 28.18 25.05
C TYR A 4 6.21 26.70 25.02
N ILE A 5 4.98 26.41 24.55
CA ILE A 5 4.37 25.06 24.43
C ILE A 5 3.82 24.87 23.01
N PRO A 6 4.34 23.87 22.27
CA PRO A 6 3.56 22.97 21.40
C PRO A 6 3.90 21.48 21.65
N ASN A 7 2.95 20.55 21.45
CA ASN A 7 3.16 19.10 21.64
C ASN A 7 4.07 18.53 20.51
N PRO A 8 5.27 17.99 20.82
CA PRO A 8 6.32 17.75 19.82
C PRO A 8 6.44 16.33 19.23
N ASN A 9 5.54 15.38 19.52
CA ASN A 9 5.76 13.95 19.18
C ASN A 9 4.83 13.32 18.11
N ALA A 10 4.19 14.11 17.24
CA ALA A 10 3.70 13.59 15.95
C ALA A 10 4.68 14.03 14.85
N LEU A 11 5.44 13.06 14.33
CA LEU A 11 6.46 13.26 13.30
C LEU A 11 5.78 13.53 11.95
N VAL A 12 5.77 14.79 11.52
CA VAL A 12 5.50 15.21 10.13
C VAL A 12 6.81 15.10 9.37
N LEU A 13 6.85 14.32 8.27
CA LEU A 13 7.99 14.35 7.34
C LEU A 13 7.51 14.61 5.91
N SER A 14 7.60 15.89 5.52
CA SER A 14 7.73 16.31 4.13
C SER A 14 9.12 15.95 3.60
N VAL A 15 9.21 15.32 2.42
CA VAL A 15 10.49 15.17 1.71
C VAL A 15 10.48 16.11 0.50
N GLN A 16 11.32 17.14 0.56
CA GLN A 16 11.65 17.98 -0.58
C GLN A 16 13.00 17.49 -1.15
N GLY A 17 12.98 16.86 -2.32
CA GLY A 17 14.17 16.37 -3.02
C GLY A 17 13.91 16.36 -4.53
N GLY A 18 14.57 17.26 -5.25
CA GLY A 18 14.34 17.51 -6.66
C GLY A 18 14.79 16.36 -7.56
N TYR A 19 13.83 15.76 -8.24
CA TYR A 19 13.75 15.57 -9.70
C TYR A 19 12.31 15.08 -9.99
N GLY A 20 11.40 15.99 -10.34
CA GLY A 20 10.11 15.72 -11.02
C GLY A 20 9.20 14.56 -10.60
N ALA A 21 9.23 14.06 -9.36
CA ALA A 21 8.38 12.95 -8.90
C ALA A 21 7.07 13.45 -8.25
N PRO A 22 5.89 12.87 -8.56
CA PRO A 22 4.64 13.19 -7.87
C PRO A 22 4.67 12.70 -6.40
N ALA A 23 3.87 13.35 -5.56
CA ALA A 23 4.04 13.56 -4.13
C ALA A 23 3.76 12.36 -3.20
N ALA A 24 4.45 12.39 -2.05
CA ALA A 24 4.48 11.38 -0.99
C ALA A 24 3.19 11.31 -0.14
N ALA A 25 2.93 10.12 0.44
CA ALA A 25 1.83 9.84 1.38
C ALA A 25 2.19 10.14 2.84
N ASN A 26 1.17 10.44 3.67
CA ASN A 26 1.30 10.63 5.11
C ASN A 26 0.48 9.58 5.89
N VAL A 27 1.05 8.97 6.94
CA VAL A 27 0.39 8.02 7.86
C VAL A 27 0.47 8.54 9.31
N VAL A 28 -0.64 8.57 10.05
CA VAL A 28 -0.74 8.98 11.48
C VAL A 28 -1.25 7.80 12.31
N LEU A 29 -0.69 7.53 13.50
CA LEU A 29 -0.99 6.35 14.35
C LEU A 29 -1.26 6.77 15.82
N ASP A 30 -2.21 6.12 16.51
CA ASP A 30 -2.56 6.35 17.94
C ASP A 30 -2.39 5.06 18.80
N VAL A 31 -2.05 5.16 20.10
CA VAL A 31 -1.61 4.01 20.95
C VAL A 31 -2.16 4.03 22.40
N PRO A 32 -2.92 2.99 22.84
CA PRO A 32 -3.18 2.68 24.27
C PRO A 32 -2.73 1.26 24.73
N SER A 33 -2.77 0.99 26.06
CA SER A 33 -2.07 -0.09 26.82
C SER A 33 -2.89 -1.33 27.29
N ALA A 34 -2.18 -2.41 27.67
CA ALA A 34 -2.49 -3.85 27.82
C ALA A 34 -3.49 -4.37 28.91
N ASP A 35 -4.44 -5.25 28.53
CA ASP A 35 -4.74 -6.58 29.12
C ASP A 35 -5.57 -7.46 28.14
N ALA A 36 -5.16 -8.72 27.88
CA ALA A 36 -5.75 -9.72 26.93
C ALA A 36 -6.35 -9.19 25.60
N ALA A 37 -5.83 -8.09 25.09
CA ALA A 37 -6.58 -7.24 24.20
C ALA A 37 -6.18 -7.41 22.74
N GLN A 38 -7.17 -7.25 21.85
CA GLN A 38 -6.92 -7.11 20.42
C GLN A 38 -5.87 -6.03 20.23
N THR A 39 -4.83 -6.37 19.47
CA THR A 39 -3.83 -5.40 19.06
C THR A 39 -4.14 -4.90 17.68
N PHE A 40 -3.87 -3.64 17.38
CA PHE A 40 -4.19 -3.08 16.08
C PHE A 40 -3.10 -2.13 15.59
N VAL A 41 -3.08 -1.95 14.27
CA VAL A 41 -2.50 -0.78 13.60
C VAL A 41 -3.60 -0.06 12.85
N SER A 42 -3.59 1.27 12.91
CA SER A 42 -4.56 2.11 12.22
C SER A 42 -3.88 3.35 11.68
N GLY A 43 -4.36 3.87 10.57
CA GLY A 43 -3.80 5.07 9.97
C GLY A 43 -4.54 5.49 8.72
N THR A 44 -3.92 6.39 7.95
CA THR A 44 -4.45 6.89 6.69
C THR A 44 -3.41 6.73 5.58
N VAL A 45 -3.85 6.44 4.36
CA VAL A 45 -3.01 6.46 3.16
C VAL A 45 -3.48 7.57 2.24
N SER A 46 -2.55 8.36 1.73
CA SER A 46 -2.84 9.46 0.81
C SER A 46 -1.88 9.47 -0.38
N LEU A 47 -2.33 9.68 -1.60
CA LEU A 47 -1.47 9.95 -2.75
C LEU A 47 -1.64 11.40 -3.19
N ASN A 48 -0.55 12.15 -3.31
CA ASN A 48 -0.59 13.58 -3.61
C ASN A 48 -1.46 14.43 -2.66
N GLY A 49 -1.58 14.00 -1.39
CA GLY A 49 -2.41 14.67 -0.40
C GLY A 49 -3.90 14.29 -0.44
N GLU A 50 -4.32 13.52 -1.45
CA GLU A 50 -5.67 12.97 -1.54
C GLU A 50 -5.72 11.56 -0.93
N PRO A 51 -6.81 11.14 -0.27
CA PRO A 51 -6.94 9.79 0.23
C PRO A 51 -6.76 8.73 -0.86
N ALA A 52 -6.14 7.61 -0.50
CA ALA A 52 -5.88 6.52 -1.44
C ALA A 52 -6.24 5.16 -0.85
N ASP A 53 -6.96 4.39 -1.64
CA ASP A 53 -7.21 2.96 -1.41
C ASP A 53 -5.95 2.17 -1.81
N LYS A 54 -5.41 1.41 -0.86
CA LYS A 54 -4.21 0.60 -0.98
C LYS A 54 -4.31 -0.64 -0.11
N GLU A 55 -3.67 -1.71 -0.59
CA GLU A 55 -3.43 -2.87 0.24
C GLU A 55 -2.44 -2.50 1.34
N ILE A 56 -2.77 -2.91 2.55
CA ILE A 56 -1.95 -2.73 3.72
C ILE A 56 -1.42 -4.09 4.15
N VAL A 57 -0.09 -4.20 4.27
CA VAL A 57 0.58 -5.42 4.75
C VAL A 57 1.32 -5.09 6.04
N VAL A 58 1.11 -5.90 7.07
CA VAL A 58 1.77 -5.76 8.37
C VAL A 58 2.77 -6.90 8.54
N VAL A 59 4.04 -6.55 8.78
CA VAL A 59 5.15 -7.50 8.84
C VAL A 59 5.85 -7.39 10.19
N SER A 60 6.26 -8.50 10.80
CA SER A 60 7.05 -8.45 12.03
C SER A 60 8.41 -7.76 11.81
N TYR A 61 8.82 -6.91 12.77
CA TYR A 61 10.10 -6.24 12.71
C TYR A 61 11.24 -7.05 13.33
N ARG A 62 10.92 -7.90 14.33
CA ARG A 62 11.95 -8.56 15.14
C ARG A 62 12.86 -9.47 14.33
N VAL A 63 14.13 -9.41 14.70
CA VAL A 63 15.22 -10.24 14.22
C VAL A 63 15.45 -11.35 15.25
N GLN A 64 14.80 -12.51 15.13
CA GLN A 64 15.31 -13.67 15.85
C GLN A 64 16.55 -14.16 15.11
N GLN A 65 17.74 -13.83 15.63
CA GLN A 65 18.98 -14.38 15.09
C GLN A 65 19.18 -15.80 15.62
N ARG A 66 19.05 -16.80 14.75
CA ARG A 66 19.85 -18.01 14.88
C ARG A 66 21.22 -17.74 14.30
N GLN A 67 22.27 -18.24 14.97
CA GLN A 67 23.65 -18.08 14.51
C GLN A 67 23.78 -18.56 13.05
N GLY A 68 24.11 -17.65 12.14
CA GLY A 68 24.27 -17.93 10.70
C GLY A 68 23.01 -17.83 9.83
N GLN A 69 21.85 -17.41 10.37
CA GLN A 69 20.61 -17.26 9.61
C GLN A 69 20.18 -15.79 9.55
N LEU A 70 19.75 -15.32 8.36
CA LEU A 70 19.10 -14.01 8.23
C LEU A 70 17.83 -13.98 9.10
N PRO A 71 17.49 -12.82 9.70
CA PRO A 71 16.24 -12.70 10.42
C PRO A 71 15.04 -13.04 9.55
N GLU A 72 14.20 -13.93 10.03
CA GLU A 72 12.90 -14.19 9.42
C GLU A 72 11.94 -13.06 9.80
N ARG A 73 11.25 -12.52 8.80
CA ARG A 73 10.11 -11.62 8.96
C ARG A 73 8.87 -12.34 8.46
N THR A 74 7.79 -12.22 9.21
CA THR A 74 6.52 -12.88 8.92
C THR A 74 5.46 -11.83 8.64
N ILE A 75 4.57 -12.12 7.70
CA ILE A 75 3.33 -11.35 7.53
C ILE A 75 2.44 -11.68 8.73
N ILE A 76 2.03 -10.64 9.45
CA ILE A 76 1.18 -10.74 10.64
C ILE A 76 -0.29 -10.62 10.25
N ALA A 77 -0.59 -9.65 9.40
CA ALA A 77 -1.93 -9.38 8.90
C ALA A 77 -1.85 -8.61 7.57
N SER A 78 -2.95 -8.61 6.83
CA SER A 78 -3.18 -7.72 5.70
C SER A 78 -4.60 -7.16 5.73
N GLY A 79 -4.80 -6.04 5.04
CA GLY A 79 -6.08 -5.35 4.93
C GLY A 79 -6.08 -4.38 3.76
N GLN A 80 -7.14 -3.58 3.66
CA GLN A 80 -7.26 -2.51 2.67
C GLN A 80 -7.54 -1.20 3.40
N SER A 81 -7.00 -0.09 2.91
CA SER A 81 -7.52 1.22 3.27
C SER A 81 -8.84 1.50 2.55
N GLY A 82 -9.71 2.28 3.17
CA GLY A 82 -10.95 2.71 2.54
C GLY A 82 -10.71 3.75 1.45
N THR A 83 -11.79 4.10 0.74
CA THR A 83 -11.80 5.24 -0.20
C THR A 83 -11.49 6.59 0.46
N ASP A 84 -11.63 6.68 1.80
CA ASP A 84 -11.22 7.81 2.62
C ASP A 84 -9.76 7.68 3.11
N GLY A 85 -9.02 6.69 2.61
CA GLY A 85 -7.64 6.39 2.94
C GLY A 85 -7.47 5.75 4.31
N SER A 86 -8.50 5.65 5.14
CA SER A 86 -8.38 5.14 6.51
C SER A 86 -8.25 3.62 6.55
N PHE A 87 -7.48 3.08 7.49
CA PHE A 87 -7.44 1.65 7.77
C PHE A 87 -7.35 1.39 9.28
N GLU A 88 -7.87 0.24 9.70
CA GLU A 88 -7.65 -0.37 11.01
C GLU A 88 -7.51 -1.88 10.79
N ILE A 89 -6.41 -2.47 11.27
CA ILE A 89 -6.09 -3.89 11.08
C ILE A 89 -5.86 -4.52 12.44
N ASP A 90 -6.69 -5.51 12.77
CA ASP A 90 -6.53 -6.37 13.95
C ASP A 90 -5.35 -7.33 13.73
N LEU A 91 -4.39 -7.30 14.65
CA LEU A 91 -3.21 -8.16 14.67
C LEU A 91 -3.39 -9.37 15.61
N ASN A 92 -4.61 -9.62 16.09
CA ASN A 92 -4.99 -10.79 16.88
C ASN A 92 -4.12 -10.99 18.13
N GLY A 93 -3.78 -9.88 18.80
CA GLY A 93 -2.96 -9.91 20.02
C GLY A 93 -1.46 -9.97 19.77
N PHE A 94 -0.99 -9.90 18.52
CA PHE A 94 0.43 -9.68 18.23
C PHE A 94 0.87 -8.31 18.75
N GLY A 95 1.70 -8.30 19.80
CA GLY A 95 2.12 -7.08 20.52
C GLY A 95 3.58 -6.68 20.31
N GLU A 96 4.31 -7.34 19.42
CA GLU A 96 5.70 -7.01 19.11
C GLU A 96 5.80 -5.97 17.99
N PRO A 97 6.95 -5.28 17.81
CA PRO A 97 7.05 -4.25 16.79
C PRO A 97 6.83 -4.76 15.36
N VAL A 98 6.15 -3.96 14.55
CA VAL A 98 5.79 -4.25 13.15
C VAL A 98 6.25 -3.18 12.17
N LEU A 99 6.39 -3.57 10.91
CA LEU A 99 6.39 -2.69 9.75
C LEU A 99 5.00 -2.69 9.13
N VAL A 100 4.52 -1.54 8.70
CA VAL A 100 3.25 -1.39 7.98
C VAL A 100 3.56 -0.87 6.58
N LEU A 101 3.12 -1.60 5.57
CA LEU A 101 3.39 -1.32 4.17
C LEU A 101 2.07 -0.95 3.49
N ALA A 102 2.04 0.16 2.77
CA ALA A 102 1.00 0.43 1.78
C ALA A 102 1.55 0.04 0.41
N ILE A 103 1.00 -1.02 -0.18
CA ILE A 103 1.43 -1.55 -1.47
C ILE A 103 0.41 -1.21 -2.55
N ASP A 104 0.89 -1.07 -3.76
CA ASP A 104 0.06 -0.87 -4.93
C ASP A 104 -0.14 -2.19 -5.67
N GLU A 105 -1.25 -2.32 -6.38
CA GLU A 105 -1.56 -3.52 -7.14
C GLU A 105 -0.69 -3.58 -8.40
N TYR A 106 0.33 -4.46 -8.38
CA TYR A 106 1.25 -4.63 -9.51
C TYR A 106 0.62 -5.44 -10.65
N GLY A 107 -0.35 -6.29 -10.33
CA GLY A 107 -1.02 -7.16 -11.29
C GLY A 107 -0.17 -8.31 -11.80
N ASP A 108 -0.73 -9.07 -12.74
CA ASP A 108 -0.05 -10.17 -13.42
C ASP A 108 0.79 -9.68 -14.61
N THR A 109 1.81 -10.45 -15.00
CA THR A 109 2.54 -10.16 -16.24
C THR A 109 1.63 -10.41 -17.44
N TRP A 110 1.52 -9.43 -18.34
CA TRP A 110 0.74 -9.57 -19.59
C TRP A 110 1.11 -10.85 -20.37
N GLN A 111 0.11 -11.50 -20.94
CA GLN A 111 0.23 -12.73 -21.72
C GLN A 111 -0.48 -12.60 -23.09
N PRO A 112 0.08 -13.19 -24.17
CA PRO A 112 -0.54 -13.20 -25.49
C PRO A 112 -1.77 -14.11 -25.54
N ASN A 113 -2.71 -13.81 -26.43
CA ASN A 113 -3.93 -14.60 -26.68
C ASN A 113 -4.70 -14.97 -25.40
N THR A 114 -4.66 -14.09 -24.41
CA THR A 114 -5.20 -14.33 -23.07
C THR A 114 -6.51 -13.59 -22.90
N ARG A 115 -7.51 -14.28 -22.34
CA ARG A 115 -8.78 -13.67 -21.98
C ARG A 115 -8.58 -12.87 -20.70
N TYR A 116 -8.84 -11.58 -20.77
CA TYR A 116 -8.88 -10.67 -19.63
C TYR A 116 -10.32 -10.28 -19.33
N ILE A 117 -10.67 -10.21 -18.05
CA ILE A 117 -11.98 -9.79 -17.55
C ILE A 117 -11.86 -8.45 -16.81
N THR A 118 -13.00 -7.77 -16.61
CA THR A 118 -13.03 -6.50 -15.88
C THR A 118 -12.36 -6.64 -14.51
N SER A 119 -11.58 -5.62 -14.12
CA SER A 119 -10.74 -5.54 -12.92
C SER A 119 -9.47 -6.39 -12.91
N ASP A 120 -9.17 -7.16 -13.97
CA ASP A 120 -7.83 -7.73 -14.12
C ASP A 120 -6.79 -6.59 -14.23
N VAL A 121 -5.77 -6.62 -13.38
CA VAL A 121 -4.62 -5.70 -13.47
C VAL A 121 -3.43 -6.44 -14.05
N VAL A 122 -2.81 -5.84 -15.07
CA VAL A 122 -1.60 -6.39 -15.69
C VAL A 122 -0.47 -5.37 -15.77
N HIS A 123 0.75 -5.87 -15.80
CA HIS A 123 1.94 -5.09 -16.11
C HIS A 123 2.63 -5.58 -17.39
N PRO A 124 3.34 -4.68 -18.10
CA PRO A 124 4.21 -5.04 -19.22
C PRO A 124 5.21 -6.15 -18.89
N THR A 125 5.65 -6.89 -19.91
CA THR A 125 6.72 -7.88 -19.75
C THR A 125 8.06 -7.22 -19.38
N THR A 126 8.99 -8.01 -18.85
CA THR A 126 10.30 -7.54 -18.37
C THR A 126 11.03 -6.71 -19.42
N GLY A 127 11.37 -5.46 -19.07
CA GLY A 127 12.05 -4.50 -19.94
C GLY A 127 11.15 -3.46 -20.61
N ARG A 128 9.82 -3.61 -20.52
CA ARG A 128 8.83 -2.64 -21.02
C ARG A 128 8.08 -1.90 -19.91
N PHE A 129 8.33 -2.27 -18.65
CA PHE A 129 7.72 -1.60 -17.50
C PHE A 129 8.28 -0.18 -17.32
N ALA A 130 7.41 0.82 -17.40
CA ALA A 130 7.76 2.24 -17.30
C ALA A 130 7.01 2.95 -16.16
N GLY A 131 6.61 2.22 -15.10
CA GLY A 131 5.92 2.78 -13.95
C GLY A 131 4.39 2.84 -14.07
N PHE A 132 3.81 2.05 -14.98
CA PHE A 132 2.36 1.95 -15.17
C PHE A 132 1.91 0.50 -15.18
N VAL A 133 0.76 0.26 -14.56
CA VAL A 133 -0.04 -0.96 -14.67
C VAL A 133 -1.32 -0.66 -15.43
N TYR A 134 -2.02 -1.69 -15.89
CA TYR A 134 -3.17 -1.56 -16.77
C TYR A 134 -4.33 -2.37 -16.21
N GLU A 135 -5.41 -1.68 -15.86
CA GLU A 135 -6.64 -2.29 -15.36
C GLU A 135 -7.60 -2.52 -16.54
N CYS A 136 -8.11 -3.74 -16.67
CA CYS A 136 -9.10 -4.10 -17.67
C CYS A 136 -10.46 -3.48 -17.30
N LEU A 137 -11.00 -2.64 -18.18
CA LEU A 137 -12.33 -2.04 -18.03
C LEU A 137 -13.39 -2.87 -18.74
N GLU A 138 -13.08 -3.36 -19.94
CA GLU A 138 -13.99 -4.18 -20.75
C GLU A 138 -13.30 -5.50 -21.12
N GLU A 139 -14.00 -6.60 -20.84
CA GLU A 139 -13.49 -7.94 -21.11
C GLU A 139 -13.17 -8.16 -22.59
N GLY A 140 -12.15 -8.99 -22.84
CA GLY A 140 -11.75 -9.34 -24.20
C GLY A 140 -10.56 -10.29 -24.21
N ILE A 141 -10.00 -10.48 -25.40
CA ILE A 141 -8.83 -11.34 -25.64
C ILE A 141 -7.69 -10.47 -26.17
N SER A 142 -6.51 -10.60 -25.55
CA SER A 142 -5.29 -9.92 -26.00
C SER A 142 -4.81 -10.43 -27.36
N GLY A 143 -4.04 -9.59 -28.06
CA GLY A 143 -3.40 -9.99 -29.31
C GLY A 143 -2.33 -11.08 -29.10
N SER A 144 -1.79 -11.58 -30.21
CA SER A 144 -0.67 -12.54 -30.19
C SER A 144 0.69 -11.92 -29.84
N SER A 145 0.78 -10.59 -29.81
CA SER A 145 1.97 -9.81 -29.48
C SER A 145 1.64 -8.73 -28.47
N GLU A 146 2.60 -8.42 -27.60
CA GLU A 146 2.43 -7.38 -26.58
C GLU A 146 2.18 -6.02 -27.24
N PRO A 147 1.18 -5.25 -26.77
CA PRO A 147 0.89 -3.94 -27.32
C PRO A 147 2.03 -2.93 -27.03
N GLU A 148 1.99 -1.80 -27.73
CA GLU A 148 2.70 -0.62 -27.27
C GLU A 148 1.91 0.01 -26.12
N TRP A 149 2.56 0.11 -24.97
CA TRP A 149 1.94 0.57 -23.74
C TRP A 149 1.87 2.10 -23.69
N TRP A 150 0.69 2.64 -23.37
CA TRP A 150 0.45 4.08 -23.27
C TRP A 150 0.45 4.55 -21.82
N VAL A 151 0.82 5.80 -21.58
CA VAL A 151 0.81 6.41 -20.24
C VAL A 151 -0.49 7.16 -19.97
N ASP A 152 -0.87 7.29 -18.70
CA ASP A 152 -1.91 8.23 -18.31
C ASP A 152 -1.36 9.67 -18.38
N ASN A 153 -1.92 10.48 -19.29
CA ASN A 153 -1.59 11.89 -19.45
C ASN A 153 -2.72 12.85 -19.00
N GLY A 154 -3.73 12.34 -18.30
CA GLY A 154 -4.88 13.09 -17.81
C GLY A 154 -5.95 13.41 -18.86
N SER A 155 -5.72 13.17 -20.16
CA SER A 155 -6.70 13.42 -21.23
C SER A 155 -7.24 12.14 -21.87
N THR A 156 -6.36 11.15 -22.08
CA THR A 156 -6.73 9.81 -22.55
C THR A 156 -5.86 8.79 -21.83
N ASN A 157 -6.47 7.92 -21.02
CA ASN A 157 -5.75 6.84 -20.33
C ASN A 157 -6.26 5.45 -20.68
N THR A 158 -7.18 5.33 -21.64
CA THR A 158 -7.73 4.05 -22.09
C THR A 158 -7.23 3.66 -23.48
N GLY A 159 -7.04 2.36 -23.72
CA GLY A 159 -6.60 1.82 -25.00
C GLY A 159 -6.93 0.34 -25.16
N LEU A 160 -6.80 -0.16 -26.39
CA LEU A 160 -7.11 -1.54 -26.74
C LEU A 160 -5.90 -2.45 -26.54
N VAL A 161 -6.13 -3.61 -25.91
CA VAL A 161 -5.21 -4.75 -25.87
C VAL A 161 -5.92 -5.91 -26.56
N GLY A 162 -5.68 -6.05 -27.86
CA GLY A 162 -6.50 -6.94 -28.70
C GLY A 162 -7.94 -6.43 -28.77
N THR A 163 -8.87 -7.18 -28.17
CA THR A 163 -10.29 -6.82 -28.07
C THR A 163 -10.70 -6.31 -26.69
N ALA A 164 -9.82 -6.40 -25.69
CA ALA A 164 -10.07 -5.88 -24.35
C ALA A 164 -9.75 -4.37 -24.28
N VAL A 165 -10.47 -3.63 -23.42
CA VAL A 165 -10.19 -2.21 -23.15
C VAL A 165 -9.50 -2.10 -21.79
N PHE A 166 -8.33 -1.47 -21.77
CA PHE A 166 -7.56 -1.26 -20.56
C PHE A 166 -7.43 0.22 -20.23
N LYS A 167 -7.23 0.53 -18.95
CA LYS A 167 -6.89 1.85 -18.42
C LYS A 167 -5.51 1.84 -17.80
N ALA A 168 -4.64 2.73 -18.24
CA ALA A 168 -3.34 2.97 -17.64
C ALA A 168 -3.51 3.59 -16.24
N ARG A 169 -2.78 3.05 -15.26
CA ARG A 169 -2.71 3.54 -13.89
C ARG A 169 -1.23 3.69 -13.50
N PRO A 170 -0.80 4.83 -12.95
CA PRO A 170 0.53 4.94 -12.37
C PRO A 170 0.71 3.89 -11.28
N PHE A 171 1.83 3.20 -11.29
CA PHE A 171 2.23 2.28 -10.23
C PHE A 171 3.07 3.05 -9.21
N TYR A 172 2.55 3.19 -8.00
CA TYR A 172 3.23 3.93 -6.95
C TYR A 172 4.20 3.03 -6.18
N GLN A 173 5.34 3.60 -5.79
CA GLN A 173 6.30 2.90 -4.93
C GLN A 173 5.65 2.53 -3.60
N THR A 174 5.97 1.34 -3.12
CA THR A 174 5.58 0.89 -1.77
C THR A 174 6.10 1.87 -0.73
N ILE A 175 5.22 2.24 0.18
CA ILE A 175 5.56 3.08 1.33
C ILE A 175 5.58 2.18 2.56
N VAL A 176 6.64 2.31 3.37
CA VAL A 176 6.83 1.50 4.57
C VAL A 176 6.97 2.41 5.79
N HIS A 177 6.28 2.04 6.86
CA HIS A 177 6.36 2.67 8.17
C HIS A 177 6.83 1.68 9.24
N GLY A 178 7.50 2.19 10.27
CA GLY A 178 7.90 1.46 11.47
C GLY A 178 9.40 1.49 11.78
N PRO A 179 9.85 0.76 12.82
CA PRO A 179 9.05 -0.13 13.66
C PRO A 179 7.99 0.59 14.49
N LEU A 180 6.79 0.01 14.55
CA LEU A 180 5.65 0.49 15.33
C LEU A 180 5.30 -0.52 16.41
N LEU A 181 5.02 -0.06 17.62
CA LEU A 181 4.46 -0.91 18.64
C LEU A 181 2.93 -0.96 18.47
N PRO A 182 2.31 -2.15 18.31
CA PRO A 182 0.86 -2.26 18.17
C PRO A 182 0.10 -1.67 19.37
N ALA A 183 -1.03 -1.03 19.08
CA ALA A 183 -1.93 -0.48 20.07
C ALA A 183 -2.85 -1.57 20.64
N VAL A 184 -3.27 -1.44 21.90
CA VAL A 184 -4.12 -2.41 22.59
C VAL A 184 -5.55 -1.88 22.74
N ARG A 185 -6.58 -2.67 22.39
CA ARG A 185 -8.01 -2.36 22.60
C ARG A 185 -8.60 -3.21 23.73
N ASN A 186 -8.90 -2.59 24.88
CA ASN A 186 -9.60 -3.25 25.98
C ASN A 186 -11.11 -3.38 25.65
N SER A 187 -11.72 -4.55 25.87
CA SER A 187 -13.17 -4.66 25.84
C SER A 187 -13.76 -3.90 27.04
N SER A 188 -14.68 -2.98 26.79
CA SER A 188 -15.47 -2.37 27.84
C SER A 188 -16.29 -3.46 28.51
N GLY A 189 -15.89 -3.87 29.72
CA GLY A 189 -16.74 -4.66 30.59
C GLY A 189 -17.88 -3.78 31.08
N ASP A 190 -19.07 -3.93 30.48
CA ASP A 190 -20.30 -3.40 31.04
C ASP A 190 -20.56 -4.12 32.37
N GLY A 191 -20.45 -3.35 33.46
CA GLY A 191 -20.86 -3.74 34.81
C GLY A 191 -22.35 -3.55 35.07
#